data_AF-A0A9D2SZS6-F1
#
_entry.id   AF-A0A9D2SZS6-F1
#
_cell.length_a   1.000
_cell.length_b   1.000
_cell.length_c   1.000
_cell.angle_alpha   90.00
_cell.angle_beta   90.00
_cell.angle_gamma   90.00
#
_symmetry.space_group_name_H-M   'P 1'
#
loop_
_entity.id
_entity.type
_entity.pdbx_description
1 polymer ?
#
loop_
_entity_poly.entity_id
_entity_poly.type
_entity_poly.pdbx_seq_one_letter_code
_entity_poly.pdbx_strand_id
1 'polypeptide(L)'
;MSKRKPLLFLLAAALTLGLSACRSVSRAAPLDTGDLTRLFYRDIDAVCDDPALSQAGGELLEAMADQDGILLSFAVDTSIELSGILGDYDHLALVDTAWMERYDSPDHLTPLALEDLSQELQDFLQAQLPLWTVSGEVLPEGLRLCAYTGEGLPLLGARAGEEIPLLRAERPLVLLVEDPAASLRPDSCTLPLSSSGNLLFADGAALDAALEESPLLPCLSDRRAPVLGLV
;
A
#
# COMPACT_ATOMS: atom_id res chain seq x y z
N MET A 1 -80.09 5.88 34.96
CA MET A 1 -79.85 4.44 35.28
C MET A 1 -78.66 3.94 34.45
N SER A 2 -77.59 3.45 35.11
CA SER A 2 -76.57 2.47 34.66
C SER A 2 -75.88 2.66 33.30
N LYS A 3 -74.56 2.52 33.11
CA LYS A 3 -73.50 1.84 33.89
C LYS A 3 -72.13 2.15 33.25
N ARG A 4 -71.13 2.34 34.12
CA ARG A 4 -69.73 1.84 34.03
C ARG A 4 -68.81 2.29 32.87
N LYS A 5 -67.76 3.06 33.23
CA LYS A 5 -66.40 2.94 32.65
C LYS A 5 -65.73 1.68 33.23
N PRO A 6 -64.76 1.01 32.56
CA PRO A 6 -63.35 1.37 32.80
C PRO A 6 -62.35 1.09 31.63
N LEU A 7 -61.22 1.80 31.69
CA LEU A 7 -59.83 1.37 31.37
C LEU A 7 -59.50 0.85 29.95
N LEU A 8 -58.57 1.52 29.24
CA LEU A 8 -57.24 0.98 28.87
C LEU A 8 -56.43 1.93 27.95
N PHE A 9 -55.17 2.15 28.37
CA PHE A 9 -53.92 2.50 27.67
C PHE A 9 -53.71 3.80 26.87
N LEU A 10 -52.80 4.59 27.43
CA LEU A 10 -51.75 5.39 26.77
C LEU A 10 -51.22 4.77 25.47
N LEU A 11 -51.00 5.59 24.44
CA LEU A 11 -49.64 5.87 23.95
C LEU A 11 -49.65 7.09 23.02
N ALA A 12 -48.99 8.16 23.46
CA ALA A 12 -48.53 9.23 22.58
C ALA A 12 -47.25 8.75 21.89
N ALA A 13 -47.22 8.72 20.57
CA ALA A 13 -46.00 8.55 19.80
C ALA A 13 -45.90 9.73 18.82
N ALA A 14 -45.05 10.69 19.19
CA ALA A 14 -44.60 11.74 18.29
C ALA A 14 -43.79 11.09 17.15
N LEU A 15 -44.28 11.21 15.93
CA LEU A 15 -43.52 10.85 14.73
C LEU A 15 -42.54 11.99 14.41
N THR A 16 -41.38 11.97 15.05
CA THR A 16 -40.18 12.62 14.51
C THR A 16 -39.35 11.54 13.83
N LEU A 17 -39.64 11.26 12.57
CA LEU A 17 -38.71 10.51 11.73
C LEU A 17 -37.72 11.53 11.15
N GLY A 18 -36.51 11.47 11.70
CA GLY A 18 -35.38 12.26 11.27
C GLY A 18 -35.09 12.05 9.80
N LEU A 19 -34.73 13.14 9.14
CA LEU A 19 -33.98 13.10 7.89
C LEU A 19 -32.63 12.44 8.21
N SER A 20 -32.56 11.11 8.12
CA SER A 20 -31.29 10.45 7.90
C SER A 20 -30.81 10.92 6.53
N ALA A 21 -29.97 11.96 6.54
CA ALA A 21 -29.14 12.26 5.40
C ALA A 21 -28.30 11.01 5.13
N CYS A 22 -28.74 10.20 4.17
CA CYS A 22 -27.84 9.29 3.48
C CYS A 22 -26.75 10.17 2.89
N ARG A 23 -25.63 10.32 3.62
CA ARG A 23 -24.36 10.67 2.99
C ARG A 23 -24.18 9.63 1.90
N SER A 24 -24.36 10.04 0.64
CA SER A 24 -23.88 9.26 -0.48
C SER A 24 -22.40 9.03 -0.20
N VAL A 25 -22.04 7.80 0.13
CA VAL A 25 -20.67 7.34 0.00
C VAL A 25 -20.36 7.60 -1.46
N SER A 26 -19.60 8.66 -1.73
CA SER A 26 -19.00 8.87 -3.04
C SER A 26 -18.15 7.62 -3.26
N ARG A 27 -18.64 6.69 -4.08
CA ARG A 27 -17.82 5.56 -4.51
C ARG A 27 -16.70 6.21 -5.31
N ALA A 28 -15.52 6.29 -4.69
CA ALA A 28 -14.35 6.86 -5.33
C ALA A 28 -14.18 6.16 -6.69
N ALA A 29 -13.76 6.92 -7.70
CA ALA A 29 -13.52 6.35 -9.02
C ALA A 29 -12.55 5.15 -8.88
N PRO A 30 -12.78 4.05 -9.62
CA PRO A 30 -11.87 2.92 -9.65
C PRO A 30 -10.44 3.41 -9.94
N LEU A 31 -9.46 2.87 -9.24
CA LEU A 31 -8.05 3.17 -9.53
C LEU A 31 -7.69 2.49 -10.85
N ASP A 32 -7.48 3.29 -11.90
CA ASP A 32 -7.06 2.76 -13.21
C ASP A 32 -5.58 2.41 -13.18
N THR A 33 -5.33 1.11 -13.08
CA THR A 33 -4.01 0.48 -13.04
C THR A 33 -3.81 -0.43 -14.25
N GLY A 34 -4.72 -0.39 -15.24
CA GLY A 34 -4.77 -1.35 -16.35
C GLY A 34 -3.59 -1.26 -17.32
N ASP A 35 -2.86 -0.14 -17.30
CA ASP A 35 -1.60 0.07 -18.03
C ASP A 35 -0.37 -0.38 -17.23
N LEU A 36 -0.50 -0.67 -15.94
CA LEU A 36 0.59 -1.15 -15.09
C LEU A 36 0.79 -2.66 -15.23
N THR A 37 2.05 -3.07 -15.18
CA THR A 37 2.48 -4.46 -15.26
C THR A 37 2.90 -4.96 -13.88
N ARG A 38 2.53 -6.20 -13.56
CA ARG A 38 2.93 -6.91 -12.34
C ARG A 38 3.94 -8.00 -12.67
N LEU A 39 4.89 -8.21 -11.76
CA LEU A 39 5.89 -9.26 -11.84
C LEU A 39 5.66 -10.26 -10.71
N PHE A 40 5.54 -11.54 -11.03
CA PHE A 40 5.29 -12.58 -10.02
C PHE A 40 6.31 -13.69 -10.15
N TYR A 41 6.98 -14.04 -9.05
CA TYR A 41 7.91 -15.15 -8.99
C TYR A 41 7.19 -16.44 -8.59
N ARG A 42 7.66 -17.59 -9.10
CA ARG A 42 7.11 -18.91 -8.74
C ARG A 42 7.44 -19.29 -7.30
N ASP A 43 8.63 -18.88 -6.87
CA ASP A 43 9.18 -19.08 -5.53
C ASP A 43 10.04 -17.86 -5.21
N ILE A 44 9.45 -16.88 -4.53
CA ILE A 44 10.14 -15.62 -4.20
C ILE A 44 11.23 -15.84 -3.15
N ASP A 45 11.02 -16.77 -2.20
CA ASP A 45 11.99 -17.08 -1.16
C ASP A 45 13.28 -17.62 -1.79
N ALA A 46 13.16 -18.52 -2.77
CA ALA A 46 14.33 -19.03 -3.51
C ALA A 46 15.10 -17.95 -4.28
N VAL A 47 14.42 -16.92 -4.80
CA VAL A 47 15.05 -15.80 -5.50
C VAL A 47 15.77 -14.87 -4.52
N CYS A 48 15.16 -14.61 -3.36
CA CYS A 48 15.75 -13.77 -2.32
C CYS A 48 16.94 -14.45 -1.64
N ASP A 49 16.88 -15.76 -1.41
CA ASP A 49 17.93 -16.55 -0.75
C ASP A 49 19.16 -16.81 -1.64
N ASP A 50 19.01 -16.73 -2.97
CA ASP A 50 20.13 -16.85 -3.92
C ASP A 50 20.75 -15.45 -4.19
N PRO A 51 22.01 -15.20 -3.77
CA PRO A 51 22.63 -13.89 -3.93
C PRO A 51 22.73 -13.41 -5.38
N ALA A 52 22.91 -14.33 -6.34
CA ALA A 52 23.03 -13.96 -7.75
C ALA A 52 21.68 -13.57 -8.35
N LEU A 53 20.60 -14.28 -7.96
CA LEU A 53 19.25 -13.92 -8.39
C LEU A 53 18.76 -12.64 -7.71
N SER A 54 19.01 -12.49 -6.41
CA SER A 54 18.69 -11.27 -5.68
C SER A 54 19.41 -10.03 -6.26
N GLN A 55 20.70 -10.16 -6.56
CA GLN A 55 21.46 -9.10 -7.24
C GLN A 55 20.86 -8.79 -8.63
N ALA A 56 20.60 -9.80 -9.46
CA ALA A 56 19.99 -9.58 -10.77
C ALA A 56 18.60 -8.94 -10.69
N GLY A 57 17.85 -9.21 -9.60
CA GLY A 57 16.59 -8.54 -9.30
C GLY A 57 16.76 -7.08 -8.92
N GLY A 58 17.78 -6.74 -8.12
CA GLY A 58 18.15 -5.35 -7.85
C GLY A 58 18.50 -4.60 -9.14
N GLU A 59 19.37 -5.17 -9.98
CA GLU A 59 19.79 -4.59 -11.26
C GLU A 59 18.60 -4.37 -12.22
N LEU A 60 17.64 -5.31 -12.25
CA LEU A 60 16.40 -5.15 -13.01
C LEU A 60 15.58 -3.95 -12.50
N LEU A 61 15.42 -3.83 -11.19
CA LEU A 61 14.65 -2.74 -10.58
C LEU A 61 15.31 -1.38 -10.80
N GLU A 62 16.63 -1.29 -10.66
CA GLU A 62 17.40 -0.07 -10.99
C GLU A 62 17.18 0.33 -12.46
N ALA A 63 17.29 -0.62 -13.40
CA ALA A 63 17.09 -0.33 -14.82
C ALA A 63 15.66 0.15 -15.17
N MET A 64 14.65 -0.28 -14.40
CA MET A 64 13.27 0.18 -14.54
C MET A 64 13.03 1.52 -13.82
N ALA A 65 13.67 1.76 -12.69
CA ALA A 65 13.60 3.03 -11.96
C ALA A 65 14.18 4.19 -12.78
N ASP A 66 15.31 3.98 -13.47
CA ASP A 66 15.95 4.95 -14.37
C ASP A 66 15.04 5.46 -15.50
N GLN A 67 13.93 4.78 -15.75
CA GLN A 67 12.93 5.10 -16.79
C GLN A 67 11.64 5.67 -16.20
N ASP A 68 11.64 6.11 -14.93
CA ASP A 68 10.44 6.47 -14.15
C ASP A 68 9.38 5.36 -14.18
N GLY A 69 9.85 4.11 -14.28
CA GLY A 69 9.06 2.95 -14.66
C GLY A 69 8.54 2.15 -13.48
N ILE A 70 8.81 2.56 -12.24
CA ILE A 70 8.37 1.86 -11.02
C ILE A 70 7.34 2.69 -10.28
N LEU A 71 6.33 2.01 -9.71
CA LEU A 71 5.41 2.58 -8.74
C LEU A 71 5.30 1.66 -7.53
N LEU A 72 5.38 2.21 -6.32
CA LEU A 72 5.30 1.48 -5.06
C LEU A 72 4.06 1.92 -4.27
N SER A 73 3.23 0.95 -3.90
CA SER A 73 2.11 1.14 -2.98
C SER A 73 1.90 -0.09 -2.13
N PHE A 74 1.98 0.08 -0.82
CA PHE A 74 1.82 -1.01 0.12
C PHE A 74 1.25 -0.54 1.45
N ALA A 75 0.11 -1.10 1.85
CA ALA A 75 -0.36 -1.00 3.24
C ALA A 75 0.27 -2.12 4.08
N VAL A 76 1.32 -1.77 4.82
CA VAL A 76 2.17 -2.70 5.58
C VAL A 76 1.35 -3.53 6.58
N ASP A 77 0.37 -2.89 7.22
CA ASP A 77 -0.50 -3.50 8.24
C ASP A 77 -1.46 -4.56 7.67
N THR A 78 -1.54 -4.72 6.35
CA THR A 78 -2.28 -5.82 5.73
C THR A 78 -1.46 -7.11 5.59
N SER A 79 -0.13 -7.03 5.69
CA SER A 79 0.76 -8.21 5.81
C SER A 79 1.12 -8.54 7.25
N ILE A 80 1.17 -7.53 8.12
CA ILE A 80 1.69 -7.63 9.49
C ILE A 80 0.65 -7.03 10.43
N GLU A 81 0.32 -7.73 11.51
CA GLU A 81 -0.65 -7.22 12.50
C GLU A 81 -0.08 -6.00 13.26
N LEU A 82 -0.62 -4.80 12.97
CA LEU A 82 -0.19 -3.54 13.59
C LEU A 82 -1.32 -2.80 14.33
N SER A 83 -2.55 -3.33 14.37
CA SER A 83 -3.71 -2.59 14.89
C SER A 83 -3.57 -2.15 16.36
N GLY A 84 -2.71 -2.83 17.12
CA GLY A 84 -2.41 -2.51 18.52
C GLY A 84 -1.42 -1.36 18.72
N ILE A 85 -0.71 -0.92 17.67
CA ILE A 85 0.37 0.08 17.80
C ILE A 85 0.17 1.33 16.94
N LEU A 86 -0.69 1.31 15.91
CA LEU A 86 -0.91 2.43 14.98
C LEU A 86 -1.46 3.70 15.63
N GLY A 87 -2.01 3.63 16.85
CA GLY A 87 -2.50 4.80 17.58
C GLY A 87 -3.63 5.51 16.83
N ASP A 88 -3.40 6.77 16.44
CA ASP A 88 -4.38 7.58 15.71
C ASP A 88 -4.40 7.32 14.20
N TYR A 89 -3.41 6.61 13.66
CA TYR A 89 -3.32 6.25 12.24
C TYR A 89 -4.17 5.02 11.94
N ASP A 90 -4.77 4.97 10.75
CA ASP A 90 -5.57 3.82 10.31
C ASP A 90 -4.75 2.75 9.58
N HIS A 91 -3.63 3.15 8.95
CA HIS A 91 -2.71 2.29 8.22
C HIS A 91 -1.26 2.76 8.37
N LEU A 92 -0.32 1.84 8.14
CA LEU A 92 1.08 2.18 7.84
C LEU A 92 1.31 1.95 6.35
N ALA A 93 1.60 3.00 5.61
CA ALA A 93 1.81 2.96 4.18
C ALA A 93 3.29 3.05 3.82
N LEU A 94 3.73 2.24 2.87
CA LEU A 94 4.99 2.41 2.14
C LEU A 94 4.64 2.76 0.70
N VAL A 95 4.97 3.97 0.27
CA VAL A 95 4.64 4.48 -1.07
C VAL A 95 5.83 5.22 -1.64
N ASP A 96 5.93 5.29 -2.97
CA ASP A 96 6.89 6.17 -3.63
C ASP A 96 6.28 7.48 -4.12
N THR A 97 7.16 8.40 -4.52
CA THR A 97 6.80 9.69 -5.13
C THR A 97 5.98 9.50 -6.40
N ALA A 98 6.35 8.55 -7.26
CA ALA A 98 5.64 8.26 -8.51
C ALA A 98 4.17 7.83 -8.27
N TRP A 99 3.90 6.99 -7.26
CA TRP A 99 2.53 6.65 -6.86
C TRP A 99 1.75 7.89 -6.41
N MET A 100 2.37 8.73 -5.58
CA MET A 100 1.74 9.96 -5.09
C MET A 100 1.41 10.91 -6.23
N GLU A 101 2.32 11.14 -7.17
CA GLU A 101 2.10 12.02 -8.32
C GLU A 101 1.00 11.52 -9.25
N ARG A 102 0.88 10.19 -9.38
CA ARG A 102 -0.08 9.57 -10.29
C ARG A 102 -1.48 9.46 -9.73
N TYR A 103 -1.61 9.17 -8.44
CA TYR A 103 -2.90 8.79 -7.83
C TYR A 103 -3.36 9.67 -6.66
N ASP A 104 -2.52 10.59 -6.20
CA ASP A 104 -2.85 11.57 -5.16
C ASP A 104 -2.05 12.88 -5.39
N SER A 105 -1.68 13.60 -4.33
CA SER A 105 -0.83 14.78 -4.38
C SER A 105 0.26 14.72 -3.31
N PRO A 106 1.54 14.94 -3.66
CA PRO A 106 2.61 15.10 -2.68
C PRO A 106 2.35 16.22 -1.66
N ASP A 107 1.56 17.24 -2.01
CA ASP A 107 1.18 18.34 -1.10
C ASP A 107 0.31 17.88 0.08
N HIS A 108 -0.29 16.69 -0.01
CA HIS A 108 -1.03 16.09 1.11
C HIS A 108 -0.13 15.43 2.15
N LEU A 109 1.19 15.37 1.93
CA LEU A 109 2.15 14.79 2.85
C LEU A 109 2.85 15.89 3.66
N THR A 110 2.72 15.82 4.99
CA THR A 110 3.45 16.69 5.92
C THR A 110 4.57 15.88 6.59
N PRO A 111 5.84 16.31 6.50
CA PRO A 111 6.94 15.62 7.17
C PRO A 111 6.70 15.46 8.67
N LEU A 112 7.07 14.29 9.20
CA LEU A 112 7.04 13.96 10.62
C LEU A 112 8.43 13.53 11.09
N ALA A 113 8.76 13.87 12.32
CA ALA A 113 9.93 13.29 12.97
C ALA A 113 9.57 11.95 13.63
N LEU A 114 10.53 11.04 13.75
CA LEU A 114 10.29 9.73 14.35
C LEU A 114 9.86 9.86 15.82
N GLU A 115 10.46 10.82 16.52
CA GLU A 115 10.17 11.18 17.91
C GLU A 115 8.76 11.71 18.16
N ASP A 116 8.04 12.12 17.11
CA ASP A 116 6.64 12.55 17.20
C ASP A 116 5.65 11.38 17.25
N LEU A 117 6.12 10.14 17.03
CA LEU A 117 5.29 8.93 17.08
C LEU A 117 5.19 8.35 18.50
N SER A 118 4.24 7.44 18.71
CA SER A 118 4.19 6.60 19.92
C SER A 118 5.45 5.75 20.05
N GLN A 119 5.83 5.39 21.28
CA GLN A 119 7.02 4.56 21.53
C GLN A 119 6.90 3.21 20.81
N GLU A 120 5.71 2.63 20.76
CA GLU A 120 5.46 1.35 20.09
C GLU A 120 5.70 1.41 18.57
N LEU A 121 5.32 2.51 17.91
CA LEU A 121 5.61 2.72 16.49
C LEU A 121 7.09 3.00 16.26
N GLN A 122 7.73 3.77 17.13
CA GLN A 122 9.17 4.00 17.06
C GLN A 122 9.93 2.68 17.14
N ASP A 123 9.62 1.84 18.13
CA ASP A 123 10.25 0.53 18.33
C ASP A 123 10.05 -0.37 17.11
N PHE A 124 8.84 -0.38 16.54
CA PHE A 124 8.55 -1.13 15.32
C PHE A 124 9.39 -0.65 14.13
N LEU A 125 9.38 0.66 13.83
CA LEU A 125 10.12 1.22 12.70
C LEU A 125 11.63 1.07 12.88
N GLN A 126 12.15 1.22 14.10
CA GLN A 126 13.57 0.99 14.41
C GLN A 126 13.99 -0.47 14.20
N ALA A 127 13.08 -1.42 14.41
CA ALA A 127 13.35 -2.84 14.16
C ALA A 127 13.22 -3.21 12.67
N GLN A 128 12.26 -2.63 11.95
CA GLN A 128 11.96 -3.02 10.57
C GLN A 128 12.77 -2.27 9.51
N LEU A 129 12.93 -0.95 9.63
CA LEU A 129 13.58 -0.14 8.58
C LEU A 129 15.00 -0.61 8.25
N PRO A 130 15.88 -0.94 9.22
CA PRO A 130 17.20 -1.50 8.91
C PRO A 130 17.20 -2.80 8.11
N LEU A 131 16.11 -3.57 8.18
CA LEU A 131 15.96 -4.80 7.41
C LEU A 131 15.50 -4.50 5.98
N TRP A 132 14.74 -3.42 5.77
CA TRP A 132 14.20 -3.03 4.47
C TRP A 132 15.11 -2.11 3.66
N THR A 133 16.00 -1.33 4.30
CA THR A 133 16.82 -0.31 3.64
C THR A 133 18.21 -0.81 3.26
N VAL A 134 18.74 -0.32 2.14
CA VAL A 134 20.08 -0.70 1.64
C VAL A 134 21.17 -0.30 2.64
N SER A 135 21.04 0.87 3.25
CA SER A 135 22.01 1.38 4.23
C SER A 135 21.96 0.66 5.58
N GLY A 136 20.86 -0.03 5.90
CA GLY A 136 20.60 -0.59 7.22
C GLY A 136 20.32 0.48 8.29
N GLU A 137 20.07 1.72 7.89
CA GLU A 137 19.74 2.82 8.80
C GLU A 137 18.22 2.98 8.95
N VAL A 138 17.82 3.64 10.05
CA VAL A 138 16.43 4.05 10.31
C VAL A 138 16.24 5.41 9.64
N LEU A 139 15.32 5.49 8.66
CA LEU A 139 15.04 6.70 7.85
C LEU A 139 16.30 7.28 7.15
N PRO A 140 16.95 6.52 6.25
CA PRO A 140 18.06 7.02 5.46
C PRO A 140 17.62 8.12 4.47
N GLU A 141 18.60 8.74 3.81
CA GLU A 141 18.34 9.63 2.67
C GLU A 141 17.45 8.94 1.62
N GLY A 142 16.46 9.66 1.10
CA GLY A 142 15.44 9.12 0.19
C GLY A 142 14.25 8.43 0.87
N LEU A 143 14.27 8.22 2.20
CA LEU A 143 13.13 7.69 2.96
C LEU A 143 12.65 8.69 4.01
N ARG A 144 11.38 9.12 3.92
CA ARG A 144 10.80 10.08 4.87
C ARG A 144 9.54 9.56 5.53
N LEU A 145 9.37 9.93 6.80
CA LEU A 145 8.12 9.73 7.53
C LEU A 145 7.20 10.94 7.34
N CYS A 146 5.93 10.71 7.05
CA CYS A 146 4.95 11.75 6.75
C CYS A 146 3.57 11.44 7.35
N ALA A 147 2.86 12.47 7.79
CA ALA A 147 1.41 12.43 8.01
C ALA A 147 0.69 12.74 6.70
N TYR A 148 -0.32 11.93 6.39
CA TYR A 148 -1.22 12.22 5.27
C TYR A 148 -2.39 13.12 5.70
N THR A 149 -2.74 14.07 4.85
CA THR A 149 -3.76 15.11 5.12
C THR A 149 -4.82 15.25 4.02
N GLY A 150 -4.82 14.35 3.03
CA GLY A 150 -5.79 14.33 1.94
C GLY A 150 -7.11 13.65 2.31
N GLU A 151 -7.93 13.32 1.30
CA GLU A 151 -9.29 12.77 1.50
C GLU A 151 -9.36 11.22 1.48
N GLY A 152 -8.25 10.54 1.22
CA GLY A 152 -8.17 9.09 1.26
C GLY A 152 -7.16 8.55 0.26
N LEU A 153 -5.99 8.17 0.75
CA LEU A 153 -4.88 7.67 -0.05
C LEU A 153 -5.22 6.27 -0.60
N PRO A 154 -5.24 6.07 -1.93
CA PRO A 154 -5.34 4.74 -2.50
C PRO A 154 -4.07 3.93 -2.17
N LEU A 155 -4.26 2.79 -1.51
CA LEU A 155 -3.18 1.87 -1.16
C LEU A 155 -3.49 0.46 -1.64
N LEU A 156 -2.46 -0.25 -2.09
CA LEU A 156 -2.55 -1.69 -2.35
C LEU A 156 -2.24 -2.44 -1.06
N GLY A 157 -3.15 -3.32 -0.63
CA GLY A 157 -2.86 -4.23 0.47
C GLY A 157 -2.01 -5.43 0.03
N ALA A 158 -1.78 -6.33 0.96
CA ALA A 158 -1.06 -7.58 0.76
C ALA A 158 -2.03 -8.68 0.37
N ARG A 159 -1.76 -9.38 -0.74
CA ARG A 159 -2.32 -10.72 -0.95
C ARG A 159 -1.50 -11.51 -1.95
N ALA A 160 -1.22 -12.78 -1.63
CA ALA A 160 -0.78 -13.73 -2.64
C ALA A 160 -1.98 -14.09 -3.55
N GLY A 161 -1.95 -13.68 -4.81
CA GLY A 161 -2.97 -14.04 -5.81
C GLY A 161 -3.38 -12.93 -6.77
N GLU A 162 -4.55 -13.09 -7.42
CA GLU A 162 -4.98 -12.27 -8.55
C GLU A 162 -5.61 -10.92 -8.15
N GLU A 163 -6.35 -10.88 -7.04
CA GLU A 163 -7.02 -9.69 -6.52
C GLU A 163 -6.28 -9.13 -5.30
N ILE A 164 -5.50 -8.08 -5.54
CA ILE A 164 -4.87 -7.27 -4.50
C ILE A 164 -5.92 -6.29 -4.00
N PRO A 165 -6.21 -6.22 -2.68
CA PRO A 165 -7.24 -5.31 -2.19
C PRO A 165 -6.78 -3.86 -2.39
N LEU A 166 -7.64 -3.06 -3.02
CA LEU A 166 -7.51 -1.61 -3.01
C LEU A 166 -8.16 -1.06 -1.75
N LEU A 167 -7.38 -0.29 -1.00
CA LEU A 167 -7.78 0.36 0.23
C LEU A 167 -7.84 1.87 -0.03
N ARG A 168 -8.67 2.57 0.73
CA ARG A 168 -8.66 4.03 0.83
C ARG A 168 -8.35 4.37 2.29
N ALA A 169 -7.09 4.67 2.57
CA ALA A 169 -6.64 5.02 3.91
C ALA A 169 -6.92 6.51 4.17
N GLU A 170 -7.74 6.81 5.17
CA GLU A 170 -8.15 8.19 5.47
C GLU A 170 -7.03 8.95 6.20
N ARG A 171 -6.30 8.26 7.10
CA ARG A 171 -5.23 8.85 7.92
C ARG A 171 -4.02 7.92 8.07
N PRO A 172 -3.37 7.51 6.97
CA PRO A 172 -2.19 6.66 7.06
C PRO A 172 -0.99 7.42 7.60
N LEU A 173 -0.15 6.71 8.37
CA LEU A 173 1.25 7.08 8.54
C LEU A 173 2.01 6.63 7.30
N VAL A 174 2.73 7.55 6.64
CA VAL A 174 3.34 7.28 5.34
C VAL A 174 4.86 7.25 5.46
N LEU A 175 5.46 6.15 5.02
CA LEU A 175 6.87 6.05 4.65
C LEU A 175 6.97 6.35 3.15
N LEU A 176 7.38 7.58 2.83
CA LEU A 176 7.57 8.04 1.45
C LEU A 176 8.99 7.69 1.01
N VAL A 177 9.09 6.93 -0.08
CA VAL A 177 10.34 6.54 -0.73
C VAL A 177 10.54 7.37 -1.99
N GLU A 178 11.69 8.04 -2.13
CA GLU A 178 11.98 8.83 -3.33
C GLU A 178 12.36 7.94 -4.51
N ASP A 179 13.21 6.93 -4.28
CA ASP A 179 13.60 5.92 -5.26
C ASP A 179 13.61 4.53 -4.60
N PRO A 180 12.60 3.69 -4.86
CA PRO A 180 12.54 2.34 -4.30
C PRO A 180 13.75 1.47 -4.63
N ALA A 181 14.33 1.57 -5.83
CA ALA A 181 15.44 0.73 -6.24
C ALA A 181 16.74 1.14 -5.53
N ALA A 182 16.94 2.43 -5.28
CA ALA A 182 18.12 2.94 -4.58
C ALA A 182 18.03 2.82 -3.05
N SER A 183 16.84 3.03 -2.46
CA SER A 183 16.68 3.11 -1.01
C SER A 183 16.38 1.78 -0.33
N LEU A 184 15.71 0.84 -1.02
CA LEU A 184 15.20 -0.39 -0.44
C LEU A 184 15.97 -1.63 -0.93
N ARG A 185 16.13 -2.60 -0.04
CA ARG A 185 16.87 -3.84 -0.33
C ARG A 185 16.11 -4.76 -1.28
N PRO A 186 16.78 -5.34 -2.29
CA PRO A 186 16.20 -6.34 -3.17
C PRO A 186 15.67 -7.57 -2.44
N ASP A 187 16.51 -8.24 -1.64
CA ASP A 187 16.22 -9.53 -1.00
C ASP A 187 15.10 -9.47 0.04
N SER A 188 15.03 -8.39 0.81
CA SER A 188 14.13 -8.28 1.96
C SER A 188 12.96 -7.33 1.77
N CYS A 189 12.90 -6.58 0.66
CA CYS A 189 11.88 -5.57 0.44
C CYS A 189 11.34 -5.55 -1.00
N THR A 190 12.11 -5.09 -1.98
CA THR A 190 11.56 -4.77 -3.31
C THR A 190 11.22 -6.00 -4.15
N LEU A 191 12.00 -7.09 -4.09
CA LEU A 191 11.62 -8.33 -4.77
C LEU A 191 10.37 -8.97 -4.15
N PRO A 192 10.26 -9.12 -2.82
CA PRO A 192 9.00 -9.50 -2.17
C PRO A 192 7.80 -8.63 -2.59
N LEU A 193 7.97 -7.29 -2.61
CA LEU A 193 6.91 -6.36 -2.96
C LEU A 193 6.53 -6.40 -4.44
N SER A 194 7.48 -6.65 -5.33
CA SER A 194 7.15 -6.91 -6.75
C SER A 194 6.32 -8.18 -6.87
N SER A 195 6.74 -9.26 -6.20
CA SER A 195 6.04 -10.55 -6.22
C SER A 195 4.68 -10.55 -5.54
N SER A 196 4.41 -9.62 -4.63
CA SER A 196 3.08 -9.42 -4.03
C SER A 196 2.20 -8.46 -4.84
N GLY A 197 2.76 -7.83 -5.88
CA GLY A 197 2.11 -6.85 -6.74
C GLY A 197 1.92 -5.48 -6.08
N ASN A 198 2.77 -5.14 -5.11
CA ASN A 198 2.84 -3.84 -4.45
C ASN A 198 3.90 -2.92 -5.07
N LEU A 199 4.86 -3.49 -5.81
CA LEU A 199 5.75 -2.77 -6.71
C LEU A 199 5.36 -3.10 -8.15
N LEU A 200 4.99 -2.07 -8.91
CA LEU A 200 4.39 -2.15 -10.24
C LEU A 200 5.28 -1.47 -11.27
N PHE A 201 5.10 -1.87 -12.54
CA PHE A 201 5.91 -1.36 -13.64
C PHE A 201 5.04 -0.59 -14.65
N ALA A 202 5.40 0.66 -14.95
CA ALA A 202 4.66 1.50 -15.88
C ALA A 202 4.89 1.11 -17.36
N ASP A 203 6.09 0.65 -17.70
CA ASP A 203 6.44 0.20 -19.05
C ASP A 203 6.64 -1.31 -19.09
N GLY A 204 5.56 -2.02 -19.42
CA GLY A 204 5.60 -3.48 -19.57
C GLY A 204 6.48 -3.96 -20.73
N ALA A 205 6.65 -3.17 -21.78
CA ALA A 205 7.48 -3.55 -22.92
C ALA A 205 8.97 -3.44 -22.59
N ALA A 206 9.36 -2.38 -21.87
CA ALA A 206 10.71 -2.24 -21.33
C ALA A 206 11.04 -3.34 -20.32
N LEU A 207 10.10 -3.64 -19.42
CA LEU A 207 10.24 -4.75 -18.47
C LEU A 207 10.43 -6.09 -19.18
N ASP A 208 9.61 -6.38 -20.19
CA ASP A 208 9.72 -7.62 -20.97
C ASP A 208 11.08 -7.75 -21.65
N ALA A 209 11.57 -6.67 -22.27
CA ALA A 209 12.88 -6.64 -22.90
C ALA A 209 14.03 -6.86 -21.89
N ALA A 210 13.96 -6.23 -20.72
CA ALA A 210 14.95 -6.41 -19.66
C ALA A 210 14.96 -7.84 -19.09
N LEU A 211 13.80 -8.50 -19.07
CA LEU A 211 13.67 -9.87 -18.60
C LEU A 211 14.16 -10.93 -19.59
N GLU A 212 14.09 -10.69 -20.90
CA GLU A 212 14.50 -11.68 -21.92
C GLU A 212 15.96 -12.14 -21.76
N GLU A 213 16.83 -11.25 -21.28
CA GLU A 213 18.25 -11.52 -21.05
C GLU A 213 18.57 -11.82 -19.57
N SER A 214 17.57 -11.77 -18.69
CA SER A 214 17.75 -11.87 -17.24
C SER A 214 17.79 -13.33 -16.76
N PRO A 215 18.69 -13.67 -15.79
CA PRO A 215 18.64 -14.96 -15.10
C PRO A 215 17.36 -15.14 -14.26
N LEU A 216 16.55 -14.09 -14.07
CA LEU A 216 15.27 -14.15 -13.39
C LEU A 216 14.16 -14.76 -14.25
N LEU A 217 14.27 -14.75 -15.58
CA LEU A 217 13.20 -15.21 -16.48
C LEU A 217 12.69 -16.61 -16.14
N PRO A 218 13.55 -17.61 -15.84
CA PRO A 218 13.09 -18.93 -15.42
C PRO A 218 12.41 -18.91 -14.05
N CYS A 219 12.61 -17.91 -13.21
CA CYS A 219 12.01 -17.84 -11.86
C CYS A 219 10.60 -17.25 -11.89
N LEU A 220 10.22 -16.58 -12.98
CA LEU A 220 8.92 -15.94 -13.12
C LEU A 220 7.80 -16.95 -13.31
N SER A 221 6.63 -16.61 -12.77
CA SER A 221 5.40 -17.32 -13.05
C SER A 221 4.85 -16.91 -14.42
N ASP A 222 4.13 -17.82 -15.09
CA ASP A 222 3.48 -17.55 -16.39
C ASP A 222 2.39 -16.46 -16.32
N ARG A 223 2.16 -15.87 -15.14
CA ARG A 223 1.06 -14.95 -14.84
C ARG A 223 1.52 -13.50 -14.96
N ARG A 224 1.74 -13.03 -16.19
CA ARG A 224 1.63 -11.59 -16.49
C ARG A 224 0.14 -11.28 -16.63
N ALA A 225 -0.51 -10.84 -15.55
CA ALA A 225 -1.91 -10.46 -15.59
C ALA A 225 -2.00 -8.92 -15.61
N PRO A 226 -2.65 -8.29 -16.61
CA PRO A 226 -3.01 -6.88 -16.50
C PRO A 226 -3.75 -6.66 -15.18
N VAL A 227 -3.54 -5.51 -14.53
CA VAL A 227 -4.30 -5.19 -13.32
C VAL A 227 -5.74 -4.94 -13.76
N LEU A 228 -6.58 -5.98 -13.68
CA LEU A 228 -8.01 -5.84 -13.96
C LEU A 228 -8.58 -4.95 -12.86
N GLY A 229 -9.25 -3.88 -13.30
CA GLY A 229 -9.68 -2.75 -12.48
C GLY A 229 -10.16 -3.15 -11.09
N LEU A 230 -9.60 -2.47 -10.09
CA LEU A 230 -9.97 -2.59 -8.69
C LEU A 230 -11.36 -1.93 -8.53
N VAL A 231 -12.43 -2.75 -8.55
CA VAL A 231 -13.85 -2.32 -8.49
C VAL A 231 -14.34 -2.11 -7.07
#